data_AF-A0AAW2R9W2-F1
#
_entry.id   AF-A0AAW2R9W2-F1
#
_cell.length_a   1.000
_cell.length_b   1.000
_cell.length_c   1.000
_cell.angle_alpha   90.00
_cell.angle_beta   90.00
_cell.angle_gamma   90.00
#
_symmetry.space_group_name_H-M   'P 1'
#
loop_
_entity.id
_entity.type
_entity.pdbx_description
1 polymer ?
#
loop_
_entity_poly.entity_id
_entity_poly.type
_entity_poly.pdbx_seq_one_letter_code
_entity_poly.pdbx_strand_id
1 'polypeptide(L)'
;MWEKKVAIYKKWGWSDDEIIAAFEKHPYCMSVSGDKIMAVMDFLVNNMGFDHSLVSKRPQLILYSLEKRIRPRCSVYKILVENGLIKKCSKLVPVVESTEKDFLRKFVMCYEKEVPGLLQLYQERVGNVKVYDK
;
A
#
# COMPACT_ATOMS: atom_id res chain seq x y z
N MET A 1 -3.08 23.37 -10.85
CA MET A 1 -3.11 22.23 -9.89
C MET A 1 -2.98 20.90 -10.64
N TRP A 2 -3.75 20.72 -11.72
CA TRP A 2 -3.71 19.56 -12.64
C TRP A 2 -2.33 19.27 -13.27
N GLU A 3 -1.77 20.23 -14.01
CA GLU A 3 -0.50 20.05 -14.74
C GLU A 3 0.66 19.64 -13.82
N LYS A 4 0.71 20.19 -12.61
CA LYS A 4 1.71 19.81 -11.59
C LYS A 4 1.60 18.34 -11.19
N LYS A 5 0.39 17.76 -11.15
CA LYS A 5 0.17 16.34 -10.87
C LYS A 5 0.55 15.47 -12.05
N VAL A 6 0.14 15.85 -13.25
CA VAL A 6 0.53 15.19 -14.49
C VAL A 6 2.05 15.11 -14.58
N ALA A 7 2.76 16.22 -14.31
CA ALA A 7 4.22 16.24 -14.32
C ALA A 7 4.85 15.31 -13.27
N ILE A 8 4.25 15.18 -12.08
CA ILE A 8 4.71 14.21 -11.06
C ILE A 8 4.53 12.78 -11.56
N TYR A 9 3.35 12.43 -12.10
CA TYR A 9 3.11 11.08 -12.62
C TYR A 9 4.02 10.72 -13.80
N LYS A 10 4.27 11.68 -14.71
CA LYS A 10 5.25 11.51 -15.79
C LYS A 10 6.67 11.25 -15.29
N LYS A 11 7.11 11.91 -14.21
CA LYS A 11 8.41 11.64 -13.58
C LYS A 11 8.53 10.21 -13.04
N TRP A 12 7.40 9.59 -12.70
CA TRP A 12 7.33 8.18 -12.29
C TRP A 12 7.09 7.22 -13.46
N GLY A 13 7.21 7.69 -14.71
CA GLY A 13 7.12 6.85 -15.89
C GLY A 13 5.70 6.59 -16.40
N TRP A 14 4.68 7.30 -15.89
CA TRP A 14 3.32 7.15 -16.42
C TRP A 14 3.18 7.87 -17.77
N SER A 15 2.58 7.17 -18.74
CA SER A 15 2.14 7.75 -20.00
C SER A 15 0.91 8.65 -19.84
N ASP A 16 0.60 9.47 -20.84
CA ASP A 16 -0.62 10.29 -20.84
C ASP A 16 -1.88 9.43 -20.74
N ASP A 17 -1.93 8.30 -21.47
CA ASP A 17 -3.04 7.35 -21.43
C ASP A 17 -3.22 6.73 -20.04
N GLU A 18 -2.13 6.37 -19.36
CA GLU A 18 -2.19 5.86 -17.98
C GLU A 18 -2.70 6.91 -17.00
N ILE A 19 -2.32 8.17 -17.17
CA ILE A 19 -2.77 9.27 -16.31
C ILE A 19 -4.28 9.50 -16.52
N ILE A 20 -4.74 9.52 -17.77
CA ILE A 20 -6.16 9.66 -18.10
C ILE A 20 -6.95 8.48 -17.52
N ALA A 21 -6.53 7.24 -17.78
CA ALA A 21 -7.19 6.04 -17.26
C ALA A 21 -7.23 6.00 -15.72
N ALA A 22 -6.15 6.43 -15.06
CA ALA A 22 -6.11 6.55 -13.60
C ALA A 22 -7.10 7.60 -13.09
N PHE A 23 -7.20 8.76 -13.76
CA PHE A 23 -8.13 9.81 -13.40
C PHE A 23 -9.59 9.38 -13.60
N GLU A 24 -9.92 8.74 -14.73
CA GLU A 24 -11.26 8.21 -15.00
C GLU A 24 -11.70 7.19 -13.94
N LYS A 25 -10.76 6.32 -13.53
CA LYS A 25 -11.03 5.30 -12.52
C LYS A 25 -11.16 5.88 -11.12
N HIS A 26 -10.36 6.90 -10.78
CA HIS A 26 -10.37 7.48 -9.45
C HIS A 26 -9.89 8.95 -9.44
N PRO A 27 -10.77 9.92 -9.72
CA PRO A 27 -10.36 11.31 -9.98
C PRO A 27 -9.69 12.00 -8.78
N TYR A 28 -9.95 11.50 -7.56
CA TYR A 28 -9.29 11.97 -6.34
C TYR A 28 -7.77 11.73 -6.33
N CYS A 29 -7.21 10.88 -7.20
CA CYS A 29 -5.74 10.78 -7.33
C CYS A 29 -5.09 12.10 -7.76
N MET A 30 -5.87 13.03 -8.32
CA MET A 30 -5.41 14.37 -8.71
C MET A 30 -5.62 15.44 -7.62
N SER A 31 -6.39 15.13 -6.56
CA SER A 31 -6.60 16.03 -5.42
C SER A 31 -5.58 15.85 -4.28
N VAL A 32 -4.85 14.72 -4.26
CA VAL A 32 -3.82 14.44 -3.25
C VAL A 32 -2.62 15.37 -3.39
N SER A 33 -1.96 15.77 -2.28
CA SER A 33 -0.76 16.62 -2.31
C SER A 33 0.41 15.98 -3.09
N GLY A 34 1.31 16.81 -3.62
CA GLY A 34 2.41 16.32 -4.47
C GLY A 34 3.37 15.46 -3.67
N ASP A 35 3.70 15.94 -2.48
CA ASP A 35 4.58 15.25 -1.54
C ASP A 35 4.04 13.88 -1.13
N LYS A 36 2.72 13.76 -0.92
CA LYS A 36 2.11 12.47 -0.62
C LYS A 36 2.18 11.52 -1.81
N ILE A 37 1.96 11.98 -3.04
CA ILE A 37 2.12 11.16 -4.24
C ILE A 37 3.57 10.66 -4.33
N MET A 38 4.55 11.56 -4.21
CA MET A 38 5.97 11.20 -4.27
C MET A 38 6.34 10.20 -3.18
N ALA A 39 5.90 10.41 -1.93
CA ALA A 39 6.21 9.52 -0.83
C ALA A 39 5.59 8.12 -0.97
N VAL A 40 4.37 8.03 -1.49
CA VAL A 40 3.72 6.72 -1.74
C VAL A 40 4.41 6.01 -2.91
N MET A 41 4.70 6.72 -4.00
CA MET A 41 5.38 6.14 -5.16
C MET A 41 6.79 5.67 -4.80
N ASP A 42 7.57 6.47 -4.08
CA ASP A 42 8.90 6.09 -3.60
C ASP A 42 8.84 4.81 -2.75
N PHE A 43 7.94 4.76 -1.77
CA PHE A 43 7.80 3.57 -0.94
C PHE A 43 7.40 2.33 -1.73
N LEU A 44 6.40 2.42 -2.61
CA LEU A 44 5.92 1.25 -3.35
C LEU A 44 6.89 0.81 -4.45
N VAL A 45 7.49 1.74 -5.18
CA VAL A 45 8.35 1.44 -6.32
C VAL A 45 9.78 1.16 -5.87
N ASN A 46 10.40 2.09 -5.13
CA ASN A 46 11.81 1.99 -4.77
C ASN A 46 12.03 1.09 -3.55
N ASN A 47 11.26 1.26 -2.47
CA ASN A 47 11.48 0.46 -1.25
C ASN A 47 10.90 -0.96 -1.36
N MET A 48 9.73 -1.11 -1.96
CA MET A 48 9.05 -2.41 -2.07
C MET A 48 9.30 -3.13 -3.40
N GLY A 49 9.85 -2.44 -4.41
CA GLY A 49 10.21 -3.03 -5.71
C GLY A 49 9.01 -3.35 -6.58
N PHE A 50 7.90 -2.62 -6.45
CA PHE A 50 6.74 -2.78 -7.33
C PHE A 50 6.87 -1.94 -8.60
N ASP A 51 6.28 -2.44 -9.67
CA ASP A 51 6.20 -1.71 -10.92
C ASP A 51 5.30 -0.46 -10.80
N HIS A 52 5.74 0.68 -11.32
CA HIS A 52 4.98 1.93 -11.24
C HIS A 52 3.59 1.83 -11.91
N SER A 53 3.43 0.97 -12.92
CA SER A 53 2.16 0.71 -13.59
C SER A 53 1.14 0.00 -12.70
N LEU A 54 1.58 -0.61 -11.59
CA LEU A 54 0.66 -1.14 -10.58
C LEU A 54 -0.17 0.00 -9.98
N VAL A 55 0.48 1.13 -9.70
CA VAL A 55 -0.16 2.30 -9.11
C VAL A 55 -1.02 3.03 -10.14
N SER A 56 -0.60 3.09 -11.41
CA SER A 56 -1.45 3.66 -12.49
C SER A 56 -2.75 2.86 -12.67
N LYS A 57 -2.68 1.54 -12.57
CA LYS A 57 -3.85 0.64 -12.61
C LYS A 57 -4.69 0.67 -11.34
N ARG A 58 -4.15 1.14 -10.21
CA ARG A 58 -4.79 1.20 -8.88
C ARG A 58 -4.56 2.57 -8.20
N PRO A 59 -5.09 3.67 -8.78
CA PRO A 59 -4.84 5.04 -8.31
C PRO A 59 -5.31 5.30 -6.87
N GLN A 60 -6.28 4.52 -6.38
CA GLN A 60 -6.74 4.53 -5.00
C GLN A 60 -5.62 4.29 -3.96
N LEU A 61 -4.54 3.60 -4.33
CA LEU A 61 -3.42 3.34 -3.43
C LEU A 61 -2.79 4.63 -2.89
N ILE A 62 -2.74 5.67 -3.73
CA ILE A 62 -2.18 6.99 -3.41
C ILE A 62 -3.00 7.70 -2.32
N LEU A 63 -4.29 7.38 -2.19
CA LEU A 63 -5.16 8.04 -1.21
C LEU A 63 -4.98 7.51 0.21
N TYR A 64 -4.53 6.27 0.38
CA TYR A 64 -4.35 5.71 1.71
C TYR A 64 -3.25 6.44 2.50
N SER A 65 -3.33 6.35 3.83
CA SER A 65 -2.27 6.85 4.70
C SER A 65 -1.02 6.00 4.51
N LEU A 66 0.09 6.63 4.15
CA LEU A 66 1.38 5.96 4.04
C LEU A 66 1.77 5.34 5.39
N GLU A 67 1.70 6.13 6.46
CA GLU A 67 2.15 5.71 7.80
C GLU A 67 1.15 4.80 8.52
N LYS A 68 -0.16 5.07 8.42
CA LYS A 68 -1.17 4.31 9.19
C LYS A 68 -1.71 3.08 8.47
N ARG A 69 -1.46 2.93 7.16
CA ARG A 69 -2.01 1.80 6.38
C ARG A 69 -0.97 1.15 5.46
N ILE A 70 -0.35 1.91 4.55
CA ILE A 70 0.49 1.31 3.51
C ILE A 70 1.72 0.65 4.13
N ARG A 71 2.51 1.37 4.95
CA ARG A 71 3.73 0.82 5.58
C ARG A 71 3.44 -0.35 6.53
N PRO A 72 2.48 -0.27 7.49
CA PRO A 72 2.22 -1.38 8.39
C PRO A 72 1.79 -2.66 7.65
N ARG A 73 0.92 -2.52 6.64
CA ARG A 73 0.44 -3.68 5.88
C ARG A 73 1.48 -4.22 4.89
N CYS A 74 2.31 -3.36 4.31
CA CYS A 74 3.45 -3.80 3.49
C CYS A 74 4.50 -4.53 4.33
N SER A 75 4.67 -4.18 5.60
CA SER A 75 5.53 -4.92 6.53
C SER A 75 5.02 -6.36 6.73
N VAL A 76 3.72 -6.53 6.97
CA VAL A 76 3.10 -7.87 7.06
C VAL A 76 3.30 -8.64 5.75
N TYR A 77 3.00 -8.00 4.61
CA TYR A 77 3.21 -8.62 3.29
C TYR A 77 4.66 -9.07 3.09
N LYS A 78 5.65 -8.25 3.48
CA LYS A 78 7.07 -8.59 3.36
C LYS A 78 7.42 -9.84 4.17
N ILE A 79 6.98 -9.91 5.42
CA ILE A 79 7.18 -11.08 6.30
C ILE A 79 6.57 -12.33 5.65
N LEU A 80 5.34 -12.24 5.14
CA LEU A 80 4.68 -13.38 4.51
C LEU A 80 5.40 -13.83 3.22
N VAL A 81 5.96 -12.91 2.44
CA VAL A 81 6.76 -13.24 1.25
C VAL A 81 8.08 -13.92 1.66
N GLU A 82 8.76 -13.39 2.67
CA GLU A 82 10.04 -13.93 3.17
C GLU A 82 9.89 -15.33 3.78
N ASN A 83 8.74 -15.62 4.37
CA ASN A 83 8.39 -16.96 4.87
C ASN A 83 7.81 -17.89 3.79
N GLY A 84 7.72 -17.44 2.53
CA GLY A 84 7.19 -18.25 1.42
C GLY A 84 5.67 -18.51 1.48
N LEU A 85 4.94 -17.84 2.37
CA LEU A 85 3.50 -18.03 2.60
C LEU A 85 2.65 -17.36 1.51
N ILE A 86 3.18 -16.33 0.86
CA ILE A 86 2.57 -15.70 -0.30
C ILE A 86 3.61 -15.41 -1.39
N LYS A 87 3.17 -15.45 -2.66
CA LYS A 87 4.03 -15.09 -3.80
C LYS A 87 4.16 -13.58 -3.91
N LYS A 88 5.39 -13.10 -4.10
CA LYS A 88 5.70 -11.71 -4.43
C LYS A 88 4.82 -11.22 -5.61
N CYS A 89 4.36 -9.96 -5.52
CA CYS A 89 3.48 -9.25 -6.45
C CYS A 89 2.02 -9.71 -6.49
N SER A 90 1.68 -10.95 -6.11
CA SER A 90 0.33 -11.50 -6.31
C SER A 90 -0.76 -10.93 -5.37
N LYS A 91 -0.36 -10.35 -4.22
CA LYS A 91 -1.29 -9.96 -3.15
C LYS A 91 -1.12 -8.54 -2.60
N LEU A 92 -0.27 -7.68 -3.19
CA LEU A 92 -0.08 -6.33 -2.64
C LEU A 92 -1.39 -5.53 -2.62
N VAL A 93 -2.07 -5.47 -3.76
CA VAL A 93 -3.33 -4.71 -3.91
C VAL A 93 -4.35 -5.13 -2.85
N PRO A 94 -4.72 -6.42 -2.70
CA PRO A 94 -5.66 -6.83 -1.66
C PRO A 94 -5.13 -6.61 -0.24
N VAL A 95 -3.82 -6.70 0.00
CA VAL A 95 -3.24 -6.37 1.32
C VAL A 95 -3.52 -4.91 1.68
N VAL A 96 -3.27 -3.97 0.76
CA VAL A 96 -3.40 -2.53 1.05
C VAL A 96 -4.87 -2.07 1.00
N GLU A 97 -5.65 -2.55 0.03
CA GLU A 97 -7.02 -2.07 -0.23
C GLU A 97 -8.09 -2.69 0.68
N SER A 98 -7.83 -3.85 1.29
CA SER A 98 -8.83 -4.52 2.14
C SER A 98 -9.31 -3.65 3.29
N THR A 99 -10.53 -3.90 3.75
CA THR A 99 -11.00 -3.37 5.04
C THR A 99 -10.07 -3.84 6.17
N GLU A 100 -10.08 -3.18 7.32
CA GLU A 100 -9.28 -3.62 8.48
C GLU A 100 -9.62 -5.06 8.87
N LYS A 101 -10.92 -5.36 8.96
CA LYS A 101 -11.44 -6.70 9.27
C LYS A 101 -10.94 -7.75 8.28
N ASP A 102 -11.02 -7.47 6.98
CA ASP A 102 -10.56 -8.44 5.97
C ASP A 102 -9.05 -8.57 5.94
N PHE A 103 -8.31 -7.47 6.14
CA PHE A 103 -6.86 -7.51 6.21
C PHE A 103 -6.41 -8.41 7.36
N LEU A 104 -6.92 -8.18 8.57
CA LEU A 104 -6.59 -8.98 9.75
C LEU A 104 -6.94 -10.46 9.54
N ARG A 105 -8.13 -10.75 9.03
CA ARG A 105 -8.56 -12.14 8.81
C ARG A 105 -7.73 -12.87 7.76
N LYS A 106 -7.44 -12.22 6.61
CA LYS A 106 -6.84 -12.87 5.43
C LYS A 106 -5.31 -12.82 5.36
N PHE A 107 -4.67 -11.95 6.13
CA PHE A 107 -3.23 -11.73 6.05
C PHE A 107 -2.52 -11.69 7.40
N VAL A 108 -3.26 -11.74 8.52
CA VAL A 108 -2.67 -11.73 9.86
C VAL A 108 -3.06 -13.00 10.59
N MET A 109 -4.34 -13.12 10.99
CA MET A 109 -4.83 -14.22 11.83
C MET A 109 -4.73 -15.59 11.15
N CYS A 110 -4.86 -15.66 9.82
CA CYS A 110 -4.75 -16.93 9.10
C CYS A 110 -3.31 -17.47 9.03
N TYR A 111 -2.32 -16.66 9.36
CA TYR A 111 -0.90 -17.03 9.36
C TYR A 111 -0.30 -17.05 10.77
N GLU A 112 -1.12 -16.97 11.82
CA GLU A 112 -0.64 -16.90 13.21
C GLU A 112 0.12 -18.17 13.64
N LYS A 113 -0.20 -19.33 13.04
CA LYS A 113 0.51 -20.58 13.34
C LYS A 113 1.90 -20.61 12.72
N GLU A 114 2.02 -20.07 11.50
CA GLU A 114 3.25 -20.02 10.71
C GLU A 114 4.15 -18.85 11.15
N VAL A 115 3.55 -17.73 11.57
CA VAL A 115 4.23 -16.53 12.04
C VAL A 115 3.57 -16.03 13.34
N PRO A 116 3.92 -16.61 14.49
CA PRO A 116 3.37 -16.17 15.78
C PRO A 116 3.70 -14.71 16.08
N GLY A 117 2.73 -13.96 16.60
CA GLY A 117 2.90 -12.56 16.97
C GLY A 117 2.73 -11.55 15.82
N LEU A 118 2.30 -12.01 14.63
CA LEU A 118 2.10 -11.15 13.47
C LEU A 118 1.06 -10.04 13.74
N LEU A 119 0.02 -10.33 14.53
CA LEU A 119 -0.96 -9.34 14.95
C LEU A 119 -0.36 -8.23 15.83
N GLN A 120 0.43 -8.62 16.83
CA GLN A 120 1.08 -7.67 17.72
C GLN A 120 2.05 -6.77 16.94
N LEU A 121 2.88 -7.36 16.07
CA LEU A 121 3.78 -6.61 15.20
C LEU A 121 3.01 -5.59 14.34
N TYR A 122 1.89 -5.99 13.75
CA TYR A 122 1.07 -5.08 12.96
C TYR A 122 0.51 -3.92 13.81
N GLN A 123 0.00 -4.21 15.01
CA GLN A 123 -0.55 -3.19 15.92
C GLN A 123 0.50 -2.17 16.37
N GLU A 124 1.71 -2.62 16.69
CA GLU A 124 2.86 -1.77 17.02
C GLU A 124 3.20 -0.84 15.85
N ARG A 125 3.20 -1.36 14.61
CA ARG A 125 3.49 -0.58 13.39
C ARG A 125 2.40 0.45 13.07
N VAL A 126 1.14 0.19 13.41
CA VAL A 126 0.05 1.17 13.25
C VAL A 126 0.11 2.26 14.33
N GLY A 127 0.87 2.06 15.40
CA GLY A 127 0.94 2.94 16.56
C GLY A 127 -0.20 2.73 17.56
N ASN A 128 -0.90 1.61 17.49
CA ASN A 128 -1.97 1.25 18.42
C ASN A 128 -1.38 0.41 19.56
N VAL A 129 -0.62 1.04 20.45
CA VAL A 129 -0.31 0.44 21.75
C VAL A 129 -1.54 0.61 22.64
N LYS A 130 -2.43 -0.38 22.63
CA LYS A 130 -3.20 -0.72 23.82
C LYS A 130 -2.78 -2.11 24.24
N VAL A 131 -1.73 -2.14 25.06
CA VAL A 131 -1.46 -3.31 25.91
C VAL A 131 -2.69 -3.47 26.78
N TYR A 132 -3.48 -4.52 26.53
CA TYR A 132 -4.37 -5.03 27.56
C TYR A 132 -3.52 -5.95 28.40
N ASP A 133 -2.98 -5.42 29.50
CA ASP A 133 -2.45 -6.25 30.57
C ASP A 133 -3.60 -7.07 31.16
N LYS A 134 -3.31 -8.35 31.38
CA LYS A 134 -4.18 -9.31 32.08
C LYS A 134 -4.19 -9.05 33.58
#